data_AF-A0A2V8P2I8-F1
#
_entry.id   AF-A0A2V8P2I8-F1
#
_cell.length_a   1.000
_cell.length_b   1.000
_cell.length_c   1.000
_cell.angle_alpha   90.00
_cell.angle_beta   90.00
_cell.angle_gamma   90.00
#
_symmetry.space_group_name_H-M   'P 1'
#
loop_
_entity.id
_entity.type
_entity.pdbx_description
1 polymer ?
#
loop_
_entity_poly.entity_id
_entity_poly.type
_entity_poly.pdbx_seq_one_letter_code
_entity_poly.pdbx_strand_id
1 'polypeptide(L)'
;MTSDVAIRRYVTLGGLVLELVVCPTLTGQATKSPSSISVPSEVTSWFKSAAMPLDSTSPESGLDDLRQMESTIGNARIVAMGEATHGTREFFQLKHRMLEFLVEKKGFTVFGIEANWPESLAINDYVLNGTGDAVEALDGLYFWTWNTGEMLDMIQWMRKYNQDPKH
;
A
#
# COMPACT_ATOMS: atom_id res chain seq x y z
N MET A 1 15.69 32.19 -8.22
CA MET A 1 15.01 32.13 -6.91
C MET A 1 14.81 30.66 -6.59
N THR A 2 15.69 30.14 -5.75
CA THR A 2 15.68 28.75 -5.27
C THR A 2 14.58 28.63 -4.21
N SER A 3 13.41 28.12 -4.62
CA SER A 3 12.38 27.72 -3.68
C SER A 3 12.75 26.34 -3.13
N ASP A 4 13.18 26.33 -1.86
CA ASP A 4 13.30 25.14 -1.03
C ASP A 4 12.03 24.28 -1.17
N VAL A 5 12.19 23.08 -1.73
CA VAL A 5 11.15 22.06 -1.72
C VAL A 5 11.09 21.50 -0.31
N ALA A 6 10.24 22.09 0.53
CA ALA A 6 9.90 21.56 1.83
C ALA A 6 9.23 20.19 1.66
N ILE A 7 9.97 19.12 1.95
CA ILE A 7 9.53 17.73 1.94
C ILE A 7 8.36 17.56 2.93
N ARG A 8 7.13 17.34 2.42
CA ARG A 8 5.92 17.44 3.25
C ARG A 8 5.39 16.11 3.79
N ARG A 9 5.20 15.03 3.02
CA ARG A 9 4.68 13.75 3.59
C ARG A 9 5.07 12.52 2.75
N TYR A 10 5.33 11.39 3.41
CA TYR A 10 5.80 10.11 2.85
C TYR A 10 4.76 8.99 2.93
N VAL A 11 4.75 8.09 1.96
CA VAL A 11 4.07 6.79 2.06
C VAL A 11 5.11 5.70 1.92
N THR A 12 5.13 4.70 2.80
CA THR A 12 6.07 3.57 2.71
C THR A 12 5.32 2.26 2.71
N LEU A 13 5.44 1.46 1.65
CA LEU A 13 5.00 0.07 1.69
C LEU A 13 6.09 -0.77 2.37
N GLY A 14 5.78 -1.40 3.51
CA GLY A 14 6.72 -2.32 4.17
C GLY A 14 6.44 -2.60 5.65
N GLY A 15 6.52 -3.87 6.04
CA GLY A 15 6.61 -4.31 7.44
C GLY A 15 6.07 -5.72 7.74
N LEU A 16 6.83 -6.77 7.40
CA LEU A 16 6.66 -8.11 7.97
C LEU A 16 7.38 -8.15 9.33
N VAL A 17 6.63 -8.21 10.44
CA VAL A 17 7.22 -8.42 11.78
C VAL A 17 7.44 -9.93 11.95
N LEU A 18 8.68 -10.37 11.82
CA LEU A 18 9.09 -11.75 12.12
C LEU A 18 9.53 -11.82 13.60
N GLU A 19 8.60 -12.13 14.50
CA GLU A 19 8.97 -12.48 15.88
C GLU A 19 9.54 -13.89 15.94
N LEU A 20 10.84 -13.98 16.25
CA LEU A 20 11.55 -15.24 16.43
C LEU A 20 11.40 -15.68 17.90
N VAL A 21 10.34 -16.42 18.20
CA VAL A 21 10.16 -17.06 19.51
C VAL A 21 11.04 -18.30 19.57
N VAL A 22 12.08 -18.27 20.41
CA VAL A 22 12.86 -19.44 20.77
C VAL A 22 12.00 -20.34 21.66
N CYS A 23 11.42 -21.38 21.07
CA CYS A 23 10.63 -22.38 21.78
C CYS A 23 11.57 -23.44 22.37
N PRO A 24 11.61 -23.65 23.71
CA PRO A 24 12.36 -24.76 24.28
C PRO A 24 11.75 -26.09 23.81
N THR A 25 12.61 -27.08 23.55
CA THR A 25 12.24 -28.42 23.09
C THR A 25 11.42 -29.16 24.15
N LEU A 26 10.10 -28.95 24.11
CA LEU A 26 9.12 -29.79 24.80
C LEU A 26 8.92 -31.06 23.97
N THR A 27 9.24 -32.21 24.55
CA THR A 27 8.81 -33.52 24.06
C THR A 27 7.28 -33.62 24.19
N GLY A 28 6.58 -33.12 23.17
CA GLY A 28 5.12 -33.06 23.12
C GLY A 28 4.51 -34.24 22.37
N GLN A 29 3.67 -35.02 23.06
CA GLN A 29 2.67 -35.89 22.42
C GLN A 29 1.88 -35.08 21.39
N ALA A 30 1.54 -35.70 20.25
CA ALA A 30 0.64 -35.12 19.26
C ALA A 30 -0.74 -34.87 19.88
N THR A 31 -0.93 -33.70 20.48
CA THR A 31 -2.23 -33.20 20.88
C THR A 31 -3.02 -32.89 19.61
N LYS A 32 -4.24 -33.43 19.50
CA LYS A 32 -5.18 -33.06 18.43
C LYS A 32 -5.16 -31.55 18.23
N SER A 33 -5.06 -31.10 16.98
CA SER A 33 -5.21 -29.70 16.62
C SER A 33 -6.43 -29.13 17.37
N PRO A 34 -6.29 -28.04 18.14
CA PRO A 34 -7.41 -27.52 18.91
C PRO A 34 -8.58 -27.29 17.96
N SER A 35 -9.68 -27.98 18.23
CA SER A 35 -10.98 -27.77 17.61
C SER A 35 -11.26 -26.27 17.51
N SER A 36 -11.71 -25.84 16.33
CA SER A 36 -12.00 -24.44 15.95
C SER A 36 -12.30 -23.53 17.14
N ILE A 37 -11.43 -22.57 17.40
CA ILE A 37 -11.71 -21.49 18.35
C ILE A 37 -12.96 -20.76 17.85
N SER A 38 -14.10 -20.92 18.52
CA SER A 38 -15.32 -20.19 18.18
C SER A 38 -15.18 -18.76 18.69
N VAL A 39 -15.07 -17.79 17.77
CA VAL A 39 -15.07 -16.37 18.14
C VAL A 39 -16.41 -16.03 18.79
N PRO A 40 -16.45 -15.43 20.00
CA PRO A 40 -17.70 -15.03 20.63
C PRO A 40 -18.52 -14.08 19.74
N SER A 41 -19.85 -14.24 19.73
CA SER A 41 -20.76 -13.43 18.90
C SER A 41 -20.70 -11.94 19.25
N GLU A 42 -20.41 -11.62 20.51
CA GLU A 42 -20.17 -10.26 21.00
C GLU A 42 -18.96 -9.61 20.31
N VAL A 43 -17.85 -10.35 20.17
CA VAL A 43 -16.65 -9.86 19.48
C VAL A 43 -16.93 -9.57 18.01
N THR A 44 -17.64 -10.47 17.33
CA THR A 44 -18.02 -10.26 15.91
C THR A 44 -18.96 -9.06 15.76
N SER A 45 -19.92 -8.89 16.67
CA SER A 45 -20.85 -7.76 16.66
C SER A 45 -20.12 -6.44 16.89
N TRP A 46 -19.20 -6.41 17.84
CA TRP A 46 -18.35 -5.26 18.11
C TRP A 46 -17.51 -4.88 16.88
N PHE A 47 -16.82 -5.83 16.25
CA PHE A 47 -16.06 -5.58 15.02
C PHE A 47 -16.92 -4.99 13.91
N LYS A 48 -18.11 -5.56 13.66
CA LYS A 48 -19.03 -5.03 12.64
C LYS A 48 -19.49 -3.60 12.94
N SER A 49 -19.68 -3.26 14.22
CA SER A 49 -20.07 -1.90 14.62
C SER A 49 -18.95 -0.87 14.53
N ALA A 50 -17.70 -1.30 14.61
CA ALA A 50 -16.52 -0.44 14.60
C ALA A 50 -15.80 -0.40 13.24
N ALA A 51 -16.07 -1.35 12.34
CA ALA A 51 -15.44 -1.41 11.04
C ALA A 51 -15.88 -0.25 10.13
N MET A 52 -14.93 0.31 9.39
CA MET A 52 -15.21 1.21 8.28
C MET A 52 -15.40 0.36 7.02
N PRO A 53 -16.62 0.26 6.47
CA PRO A 53 -16.84 -0.53 5.26
C PRO A 53 -16.15 0.15 4.07
N LEU A 54 -15.62 -0.69 3.18
CA LEU A 54 -15.12 -0.28 1.87
C LEU A 54 -16.08 -0.82 0.81
N ASP A 55 -16.47 0.02 -0.13
CA ASP A 55 -17.44 -0.36 -1.16
C ASP A 55 -16.78 -1.17 -2.28
N SER A 56 -15.47 -1.01 -2.47
CA SER A 56 -14.71 -1.63 -3.55
C SER A 56 -13.21 -1.68 -3.24
N THR A 57 -12.46 -2.49 -3.97
CA THR A 57 -10.99 -2.40 -4.03
C THR A 57 -10.50 -1.72 -5.30
N SER A 58 -11.37 -1.56 -6.32
CA SER A 58 -10.97 -1.05 -7.64
C SER A 58 -10.66 0.46 -7.64
N PRO A 59 -9.53 0.89 -8.24
CA PRO A 59 -9.19 2.32 -8.43
C PRO A 59 -10.28 3.15 -9.09
N GLU A 60 -11.08 2.55 -9.98
CA GLU A 60 -12.13 3.24 -10.74
C GLU A 60 -13.37 3.59 -9.90
N SER A 61 -13.47 3.09 -8.65
CA SER A 61 -14.67 3.23 -7.82
C SER A 61 -14.78 4.58 -7.07
N GLY A 62 -13.89 5.54 -7.36
CA GLY A 62 -13.80 6.79 -6.62
C GLY A 62 -13.22 6.62 -5.22
N LEU A 63 -13.25 7.67 -4.39
CA LEU A 63 -12.55 7.74 -3.09
C LEU A 63 -13.48 8.10 -1.92
N ASP A 64 -14.79 8.03 -2.14
CA ASP A 64 -15.81 8.57 -1.25
C ASP A 64 -15.95 7.78 0.06
N ASP A 65 -15.86 6.45 -0.01
CA ASP A 65 -15.81 5.51 1.12
C ASP A 65 -14.53 5.67 1.96
N LEU A 66 -13.41 6.10 1.35
CA LEU A 66 -12.14 6.33 2.04
C LEU A 66 -12.14 7.60 2.91
N ARG A 67 -13.10 8.51 2.75
CA ARG A 67 -13.20 9.74 3.58
C ARG A 67 -13.23 9.46 5.08
N GLN A 68 -13.77 8.32 5.50
CA GLN A 68 -13.80 7.94 6.92
C GLN A 68 -12.37 7.80 7.50
N MET A 69 -11.39 7.46 6.66
CA MET A 69 -9.99 7.33 7.07
C MET A 69 -9.29 8.66 7.33
N GLU A 70 -9.86 9.82 6.93
CA GLU A 70 -9.22 11.13 7.14
C GLU A 70 -8.89 11.39 8.60
N SER A 71 -9.81 10.99 9.48
CA SER A 71 -9.69 11.13 10.94
C SER A 71 -8.58 10.24 11.50
N THR A 72 -8.54 8.97 11.07
CA THR A 72 -7.52 7.98 11.46
C THR A 72 -6.12 8.39 11.01
N ILE A 73 -5.98 8.89 9.78
CA ILE A 73 -4.71 9.37 9.24
C ILE A 73 -4.30 10.68 9.93
N GLY A 74 -5.27 11.56 10.22
CA GLY A 74 -5.06 12.81 10.92
C GLY A 74 -3.95 13.67 10.28
N ASN A 75 -2.94 14.02 11.08
CA ASN A 75 -1.78 14.83 10.66
C ASN A 75 -0.52 13.99 10.42
N ALA A 76 -0.66 12.67 10.24
CA ALA A 76 0.47 11.79 9.97
C ALA A 76 1.30 12.32 8.79
N ARG A 77 2.62 12.34 8.99
CA ARG A 77 3.57 12.68 7.92
C ARG A 77 4.00 11.46 7.13
N ILE A 78 3.90 10.26 7.72
CA ILE A 78 4.24 9.00 7.10
C ILE A 78 3.06 8.06 7.26
N VAL A 79 2.58 7.47 6.15
CA VAL A 79 1.58 6.40 6.18
C VAL A 79 2.22 5.15 5.60
N ALA A 80 2.26 4.08 6.39
CA ALA A 80 2.77 2.81 5.92
C ALA A 80 1.62 1.88 5.51
N MET A 81 1.75 1.23 4.35
CA MET A 81 0.73 0.31 3.85
C MET A 81 1.33 -1.09 3.75
N GLY A 82 0.86 -2.02 4.58
CA GLY A 82 1.23 -3.44 4.47
C GLY A 82 0.32 -4.18 3.49
N GLU A 83 0.68 -5.43 3.20
CA GLU A 83 -0.22 -6.42 2.60
C GLU A 83 -0.01 -7.76 3.29
N ALA A 84 -1.06 -8.59 3.33
CA ALA A 84 -0.93 -9.92 3.93
C ALA A 84 -0.17 -10.89 3.01
N THR A 85 -0.16 -10.65 1.70
CA THR A 85 0.50 -11.46 0.67
C THR A 85 0.95 -10.59 -0.49
N HIS A 86 1.99 -11.01 -1.21
CA HIS A 86 2.54 -10.30 -2.38
C HIS A 86 1.88 -10.65 -3.73
N GLY A 87 0.75 -11.36 -3.72
CA GLY A 87 0.12 -11.90 -4.94
C GLY A 87 -1.40 -11.75 -4.99
N THR A 88 -1.99 -10.99 -4.08
CA THR A 88 -3.43 -10.76 -4.04
C THR A 88 -3.74 -9.44 -4.72
N ARG A 89 -4.42 -9.51 -5.88
CA ARG A 89 -4.84 -8.38 -6.72
C ARG A 89 -5.49 -7.26 -5.91
N GLU A 90 -6.40 -7.63 -5.02
CA GLU A 90 -7.19 -6.70 -4.21
C GLU A 90 -6.32 -5.82 -3.29
N PHE A 91 -5.17 -6.32 -2.83
CA PHE A 91 -4.25 -5.50 -2.03
C PHE A 91 -3.59 -4.41 -2.87
N PHE A 92 -3.13 -4.73 -4.08
CA PHE A 92 -2.55 -3.73 -4.99
C PHE A 92 -3.58 -2.68 -5.40
N GLN A 93 -4.79 -3.13 -5.76
CA GLN A 93 -5.87 -2.23 -6.14
C GLN A 93 -6.27 -1.30 -4.98
N LEU A 94 -6.40 -1.82 -3.76
CA LEU A 94 -6.73 -0.98 -2.60
C LEU A 94 -5.59 -0.02 -2.24
N LYS A 95 -4.32 -0.45 -2.35
CA LYS A 95 -3.15 0.41 -2.16
C LYS A 95 -3.11 1.54 -3.19
N HIS A 96 -3.48 1.25 -4.44
CA HIS A 96 -3.62 2.28 -5.47
C HIS A 96 -4.69 3.30 -5.06
N ARG A 97 -5.91 2.87 -4.70
CA ARG A 97 -6.96 3.79 -4.19
C ARG A 97 -6.48 4.64 -3.02
N MET A 98 -5.78 4.02 -2.07
CA MET A 98 -5.22 4.72 -0.90
C MET A 98 -4.15 5.72 -1.30
N LEU A 99 -3.30 5.41 -2.29
CA LEU A 99 -2.34 6.35 -2.85
C LEU A 99 -3.05 7.57 -3.42
N GLU A 100 -4.05 7.38 -4.28
CA GLU A 100 -4.82 8.49 -4.87
C GLU A 100 -5.42 9.37 -3.78
N PHE A 101 -6.05 8.76 -2.78
CA PHE A 101 -6.64 9.47 -1.65
C PHE A 101 -5.61 10.26 -0.83
N LEU A 102 -4.46 9.66 -0.52
CA LEU A 102 -3.40 10.31 0.23
C LEU A 102 -2.78 11.48 -0.55
N VAL A 103 -2.61 11.33 -1.86
CA VAL A 103 -2.10 12.39 -2.72
C VAL A 103 -3.13 13.51 -2.86
N GLU A 104 -4.34 13.20 -3.35
CA GLU A 104 -5.34 14.21 -3.69
C GLU A 104 -5.96 14.91 -2.48
N LYS A 105 -6.25 14.17 -1.41
CA LYS A 105 -7.02 14.71 -0.26
C LYS A 105 -6.12 15.07 0.91
N LYS A 106 -4.96 14.42 1.04
CA LYS A 106 -4.06 14.60 2.18
C LYS A 106 -2.70 15.23 1.82
N GLY A 107 -2.41 15.48 0.54
CA GLY A 107 -1.21 16.17 0.08
C GLY A 107 0.08 15.40 0.32
N PHE A 108 0.04 14.08 0.23
CA PHE A 108 1.25 13.25 0.21
C PHE A 108 1.93 13.37 -1.16
N THR A 109 3.27 13.47 -1.16
CA THR A 109 4.04 13.78 -2.37
C THR A 109 5.21 12.83 -2.60
N VAL A 110 5.46 11.90 -1.68
CA VAL A 110 6.53 10.90 -1.81
C VAL A 110 5.94 9.52 -1.68
N PHE A 111 6.17 8.68 -2.70
CA PHE A 111 5.82 7.28 -2.73
C PHE A 111 7.08 6.42 -2.56
N GLY A 112 7.11 5.60 -1.52
CA GLY A 112 8.15 4.61 -1.26
C GLY A 112 7.61 3.20 -1.42
N ILE A 113 8.36 2.37 -2.13
CA ILE A 113 8.04 0.96 -2.41
C ILE A 113 9.14 0.05 -1.85
N GLU A 114 8.75 -1.14 -1.40
CA GLU A 114 9.66 -2.21 -0.97
C GLU A 114 10.31 -2.87 -2.22
N ALA A 115 11.21 -2.14 -2.86
CA ALA A 115 11.98 -2.59 -4.02
C ALA A 115 13.41 -2.05 -3.97
N ASN A 116 14.26 -2.56 -4.85
CA ASN A 116 15.64 -2.07 -4.96
C ASN A 116 15.66 -0.60 -5.38
N TRP A 117 16.45 0.21 -4.67
CA TRP A 117 16.52 1.65 -4.91
C TRP A 117 17.01 2.01 -6.32
N PRO A 118 18.11 1.46 -6.85
CA PRO A 118 18.62 1.85 -8.17
C PRO A 118 17.61 1.59 -9.30
N GLU A 119 16.97 0.43 -9.29
CA GLU A 119 15.97 0.03 -10.28
C GLU A 119 14.70 0.89 -10.17
N SER A 120 14.32 1.28 -8.95
CA SER A 120 13.18 2.18 -8.73
C SER A 120 13.40 3.59 -9.32
N LEU A 121 14.65 4.01 -9.59
CA LEU A 121 14.92 5.28 -10.26
C LEU A 121 14.37 5.32 -11.69
N ALA A 122 14.36 4.19 -12.41
CA ALA A 122 13.78 4.13 -13.75
C ALA A 122 12.26 4.40 -13.71
N ILE A 123 11.56 3.85 -12.72
CA ILE A 123 10.14 4.14 -12.49
C ILE A 123 9.95 5.62 -12.14
N ASN A 124 10.80 6.18 -11.29
CA ASN A 124 10.73 7.59 -10.92
C ASN A 124 10.94 8.52 -12.14
N ASP A 125 11.91 8.23 -12.99
CA ASP A 125 12.17 8.98 -14.21
C ASP A 125 11.01 8.87 -15.21
N TYR A 126 10.39 7.69 -15.31
CA TYR A 126 9.15 7.52 -16.07
C TYR A 126 8.02 8.39 -15.50
N VAL A 127 7.77 8.33 -14.19
CA VAL A 127 6.69 9.04 -13.50
C VAL A 127 6.84 10.57 -13.58
N LEU A 128 8.07 11.08 -13.47
CA LEU A 128 8.34 12.53 -13.51
C LEU A 128 8.43 13.05 -14.95
N ASN A 129 9.21 12.39 -15.79
CA ASN A 129 9.64 12.93 -17.08
C ASN A 129 9.03 12.19 -18.28
N GLY A 130 8.43 11.01 -18.07
CA GLY A 130 8.02 10.12 -19.16
C GLY A 130 9.20 9.49 -19.89
N THR A 131 10.36 9.40 -19.23
CA THR A 131 11.56 8.77 -19.80
C THR A 131 11.45 7.25 -19.69
N GLY A 132 11.73 6.54 -20.78
CA GLY A 132 11.64 5.08 -20.83
C GLY A 132 10.21 4.55 -21.02
N ASP A 133 10.05 3.24 -20.84
CA ASP A 133 8.77 2.55 -20.87
C ASP A 133 8.39 2.02 -19.48
N ALA A 134 7.12 2.14 -19.10
CA ALA A 134 6.67 1.75 -17.77
C ALA A 134 6.73 0.24 -17.54
N VAL A 135 6.48 -0.56 -18.58
CA VAL A 135 6.54 -2.03 -18.50
C VAL A 135 7.99 -2.46 -18.35
N GLU A 136 8.91 -1.88 -19.12
CA GLU A 136 10.34 -2.15 -19.00
C GLU A 136 10.89 -1.71 -17.63
N ALA A 137 10.50 -0.53 -17.13
CA ALA A 137 10.92 -0.05 -15.82
C ALA A 137 10.39 -0.94 -14.68
N LEU A 138 9.17 -1.46 -14.82
CA LEU A 138 8.57 -2.37 -13.83
C LEU A 138 9.22 -3.75 -13.87
N ASP A 139 9.47 -4.30 -15.06
CA ASP A 139 10.21 -5.56 -15.24
C ASP A 139 11.63 -5.47 -14.67
N GLY A 140 12.25 -4.30 -14.83
CA GLY A 140 13.57 -3.97 -14.28
C GLY A 140 13.67 -4.01 -12.76
N LEU A 141 12.55 -4.09 -12.01
CA LEU A 141 12.61 -4.35 -10.56
C LEU A 141 13.08 -5.77 -10.23
N TYR A 142 13.03 -6.71 -11.18
CA TYR A 142 13.41 -8.12 -11.01
C TYR A 142 12.63 -8.88 -9.91
N PHE A 143 11.51 -8.32 -9.45
CA PHE A 143 10.62 -8.91 -8.46
C PHE A 143 9.25 -9.16 -9.10
N TRP A 144 8.93 -10.44 -9.31
CA TRP A 144 7.66 -10.85 -9.94
C TRP A 144 6.42 -10.31 -9.20
N THR A 145 6.55 -10.08 -7.89
CA THR A 145 5.50 -9.54 -7.02
C THR A 145 5.09 -8.13 -7.40
N TRP A 146 6.02 -7.34 -7.96
CA TRP A 146 5.75 -5.99 -8.44
C TRP A 146 5.43 -5.96 -9.93
N ASN A 147 5.85 -6.97 -10.71
CA ASN A 147 5.56 -7.05 -12.14
C ASN A 147 4.12 -7.54 -12.41
N THR A 148 3.15 -6.68 -12.10
CA THR A 148 1.72 -6.94 -12.23
C THR A 148 1.00 -5.80 -12.95
N GLY A 149 -0.18 -6.08 -13.50
CA GLY A 149 -1.01 -5.06 -14.14
C GLY A 149 -1.44 -3.97 -13.16
N GLU A 150 -1.76 -4.34 -11.91
CA GLU A 150 -2.20 -3.40 -10.89
C GLU A 150 -1.09 -2.40 -10.49
N MET A 151 0.16 -2.85 -10.44
CA MET A 151 1.32 -1.98 -10.20
C MET A 151 1.59 -1.06 -11.40
N LEU A 152 1.48 -1.59 -12.62
CA LEU A 152 1.59 -0.78 -13.84
C LEU A 152 0.53 0.33 -13.88
N ASP A 153 -0.73 -0.01 -13.57
CA ASP A 153 -1.84 0.95 -13.51
C ASP A 153 -1.54 2.06 -12.49
N MET A 154 -1.02 1.71 -11.31
CA MET A 154 -0.64 2.67 -10.28
C MET A 154 0.50 3.60 -10.73
N ILE A 155 1.51 3.06 -11.43
CA ILE A 155 2.63 3.85 -11.98
C ILE A 155 2.14 4.81 -13.07
N GLN A 156 1.27 4.34 -13.95
CA GLN A 156 0.68 5.16 -15.00
C GLN A 156 -0.23 6.26 -14.44
N TRP A 157 -0.98 5.96 -13.37
CA TRP A 157 -1.74 6.96 -12.65
C TRP A 157 -0.83 8.05 -12.05
N MET A 158 0.27 7.67 -11.39
CA MET A 158 1.24 8.63 -10.84
C MET A 158 1.80 9.54 -11.94
N ARG A 159 2.13 8.97 -13.10
CA ARG A 159 2.58 9.77 -14.26
C ARG A 159 1.50 10.74 -14.72
N LYS A 160 0.27 10.26 -14.89
CA LYS A 160 -0.87 11.09 -15.33
C LYS A 160 -1.13 12.24 -14.34
N TYR A 161 -1.07 11.97 -13.04
CA TYR A 161 -1.20 12.99 -12.00
C TYR A 161 -0.11 14.07 -12.14
N ASN A 162 1.15 13.68 -12.32
CA ASN A 162 2.28 14.59 -12.49
C ASN A 162 2.29 15.36 -13.83
N GLN A 163 1.45 14.98 -14.80
CA GLN A 163 1.31 15.71 -16.06
C GLN A 163 0.35 16.90 -15.96
N ASP A 164 -0.52 16.95 -14.94
CA ASP A 164 -1.41 18.09 -14.74
C ASP A 164 -0.60 19.26 -14.14
N PRO A 165 -0.45 20.39 -14.85
CA PRO A 165 0.30 21.55 -14.37
C PRO A 165 -0.32 22.25 -13.14
N LYS A 166 -1.50 21.82 -12.68
CA LYS A 166 -2.14 22.29 -11.45
C LYS A 166 -1.56 21.66 -10.18
N HIS A 167 -0.77 20.59 -10.31
CA HIS A 167 -0.20 19.83 -9.20
C HIS A 167 1.29 20.09 -9.03
#